data_AF-N8WUC5-F1
#
_entry.id   AF-N8WUC5-F1
#
_cell.length_a   1.000
_cell.length_b   1.000
_cell.length_c   1.000
_cell.angle_alpha   90.00
_cell.angle_beta   90.00
_cell.angle_gamma   90.00
#
_symmetry.space_group_name_H-M   'P 1'
#
loop_
_entity.id
_entity.type
_entity.pdbx_description
1 polymer ?
#
loop_
_entity_poly.entity_id
_entity_poly.type
_entity_poly.pdbx_seq_one_letter_code
_entity_poly.pdbx_strand_id
1 'polypeptide(L)'
;MAKRQIKLGAFIPTTSQHAAGWCHPESRPQEHLSIDYAIELAKTAERGLFDAYFLADGLAVNWSHGASKHNKNVALLHKDLKDSTCLSEQNSSDNLGMRTT
;
A
#
# COMPACT_ATOMS: atom_id res chain seq x y z
N MET A 1 -32.60 -0.45 -22.14
CA MET A 1 -31.31 -0.18 -21.46
C MET A 1 -30.68 -1.52 -21.08
N ALA A 2 -29.37 -1.69 -21.23
CA ALA A 2 -28.68 -2.90 -20.78
C ALA A 2 -28.68 -2.98 -19.24
N LYS A 3 -28.84 -4.19 -18.68
CA LYS A 3 -28.82 -4.44 -17.24
C LYS A 3 -27.40 -4.22 -16.71
N ARG A 4 -27.22 -3.26 -15.79
CA ARG A 4 -25.92 -3.02 -15.13
C ARG A 4 -25.59 -4.18 -14.19
N GLN A 5 -24.37 -4.70 -14.30
CA GLN A 5 -23.81 -5.68 -13.36
C GLN A 5 -22.72 -5.03 -12.52
N ILE A 6 -22.61 -5.44 -11.25
CA ILE A 6 -21.51 -5.06 -10.37
C ILE A 6 -20.26 -5.79 -10.83
N LYS A 7 -19.13 -5.07 -10.88
CA LYS A 7 -17.82 -5.64 -11.18
C LYS A 7 -17.10 -5.98 -9.88
N LEU A 8 -16.59 -7.20 -9.79
CA LEU A 8 -15.94 -7.70 -8.58
C LEU A 8 -14.45 -7.93 -8.84
N GLY A 9 -13.60 -7.24 -8.07
CA GLY A 9 -12.14 -7.44 -8.07
C GLY A 9 -11.68 -8.21 -6.84
N ALA A 10 -10.82 -9.21 -7.04
CA ALA A 10 -10.21 -9.99 -5.97
C ALA A 10 -8.90 -9.35 -5.51
N PHE A 11 -8.87 -8.81 -4.29
CA PHE A 11 -7.66 -8.26 -3.69
C PHE A 11 -7.13 -9.21 -2.60
N ILE A 12 -6.29 -10.16 -3.02
CA ILE A 12 -5.84 -11.28 -2.17
C ILE A 12 -4.31 -11.35 -2.17
N PRO A 13 -3.62 -10.90 -1.11
CA PRO A 13 -2.19 -11.14 -0.97
C PRO A 13 -1.90 -12.62 -0.61
N THR A 14 -0.71 -13.11 -0.94
CA THR A 14 -0.28 -14.51 -0.68
C THR A 14 -0.05 -14.82 0.81
N THR A 15 0.14 -13.83 1.68
CA THR A 15 0.26 -14.07 3.14
C THR A 15 -1.05 -13.82 3.87
N SER A 16 -1.46 -12.55 3.96
CA SER A 16 -2.72 -12.09 4.52
C SER A 16 -2.85 -10.58 4.36
N GLN A 17 -4.08 -10.09 4.26
CA GLN A 17 -4.36 -8.64 4.35
C GLN A 17 -4.40 -8.16 5.82
N HIS A 18 -4.57 -9.08 6.76
CA HIS A 18 -4.62 -8.77 8.18
C HIS A 18 -3.22 -8.93 8.80
N ALA A 19 -2.84 -7.99 9.68
CA ALA A 19 -1.49 -7.95 10.27
C ALA A 19 -1.09 -9.24 11.00
N ALA A 20 -2.06 -9.97 11.56
CA ALA A 20 -1.86 -11.25 12.25
C ALA A 20 -2.41 -12.47 11.48
N GLY A 21 -2.85 -12.32 10.23
CA GLY A 21 -3.48 -13.42 9.51
C GLY A 21 -2.52 -14.57 9.17
N TRP A 22 -1.21 -14.30 9.15
CA TRP A 22 -0.16 -15.32 9.03
C TRP A 22 -0.05 -16.26 10.24
N CYS A 23 -0.68 -15.92 11.37
CA CYS A 23 -0.72 -16.78 12.55
C CYS A 23 -1.84 -17.83 12.48
N HIS A 24 -2.73 -17.74 11.49
CA HIS A 24 -3.88 -18.64 11.40
C HIS A 24 -3.40 -20.07 11.11
N PRO A 25 -3.96 -21.12 11.76
CA PRO A 25 -3.54 -22.50 11.53
C PRO A 25 -3.64 -22.96 10.07
N GLU A 26 -4.59 -22.41 9.31
CA GLU A 26 -4.78 -22.72 7.88
C GLU A 26 -4.01 -21.77 6.95
N SER A 27 -3.30 -20.77 7.50
CA SER A 27 -2.47 -19.91 6.67
C SER A 27 -1.25 -20.67 6.15
N ARG A 28 -0.79 -20.29 4.95
CA ARG A 28 0.39 -20.87 4.29
C ARG A 28 1.49 -19.82 4.15
N PRO A 29 1.99 -19.21 5.25
CA PRO A 29 2.92 -18.07 5.18
C PRO A 29 4.23 -18.41 4.46
N GLN A 30 4.65 -19.66 4.49
CA GLN A 30 5.81 -20.20 3.77
C GLN A 30 5.69 -20.13 2.24
N GLU A 31 4.47 -20.09 1.69
CA GLU A 31 4.22 -20.04 0.23
C GLU A 31 4.13 -18.60 -0.30
N HIS A 32 4.51 -17.59 0.49
CA HIS A 32 4.24 -16.20 0.13
C HIS A 32 4.91 -15.69 -1.15
N LEU A 33 6.03 -16.30 -1.54
CA LEU A 33 6.75 -16.01 -2.80
C LEU A 33 6.52 -17.07 -3.87
N SER A 34 5.67 -18.06 -3.59
CA SER A 34 5.38 -19.16 -4.50
C SER A 34 4.47 -18.70 -5.62
N ILE A 35 4.95 -18.83 -6.86
CA ILE A 35 4.16 -18.51 -8.05
C ILE A 35 3.00 -19.50 -8.22
N ASP A 36 3.20 -20.76 -7.88
CA ASP A 36 2.16 -21.79 -7.98
C ASP A 36 0.99 -21.48 -7.05
N TYR A 37 1.29 -20.98 -5.84
CA TYR A 37 0.26 -20.54 -4.91
C TYR A 37 -0.48 -19.30 -5.41
N ALA A 38 0.21 -18.33 -6.02
CA ALA A 38 -0.45 -17.20 -6.67
C ALA A 38 -1.39 -17.65 -7.81
N ILE A 39 -0.98 -18.65 -8.61
CA ILE A 39 -1.81 -19.26 -9.65
C ILE A 39 -3.03 -19.97 -9.04
N GLU A 40 -2.86 -20.70 -7.93
CA GLU A 40 -3.96 -21.36 -7.20
C GLU A 40 -5.01 -20.34 -6.74
N LEU A 41 -4.57 -19.21 -6.19
CA LEU A 41 -5.44 -18.11 -5.76
C LEU A 41 -6.16 -17.47 -6.95
N ALA A 42 -5.47 -17.21 -8.05
CA ALA A 42 -6.06 -16.64 -9.26
C ALA A 42 -7.13 -17.57 -9.85
N LYS A 43 -6.83 -18.88 -9.99
CA LYS A 43 -7.82 -19.89 -10.41
C LYS A 43 -9.03 -19.95 -9.47
N THR A 44 -8.82 -19.71 -8.18
CA THR A 44 -9.90 -19.67 -7.20
C THR A 44 -10.79 -18.44 -7.39
N ALA A 45 -10.20 -17.28 -7.68
CA ALA A 45 -10.94 -16.06 -8.03
C ALA A 45 -11.72 -16.23 -9.35
N GLU A 46 -11.14 -16.87 -10.37
CA GLU A 46 -11.82 -17.18 -11.63
C GLU A 46 -13.06 -18.07 -11.41
N ARG A 47 -12.93 -19.12 -10.58
CA ARG A 47 -14.09 -19.96 -10.19
C ARG A 47 -15.17 -19.16 -9.46
N GLY A 48 -14.79 -18.10 -8.76
CA GLY A 48 -15.70 -17.17 -8.08
C GLY A 48 -16.33 -16.09 -8.97
N LEU A 49 -16.07 -16.11 -10.30
CA LEU A 49 -16.55 -15.12 -11.27
C LEU A 49 -16.09 -13.68 -10.99
N PHE A 50 -14.91 -13.51 -10.37
CA PHE A 50 -14.29 -12.21 -10.26
C PHE A 50 -13.82 -11.73 -11.65
N ASP A 51 -14.03 -10.44 -11.94
CA ASP A 51 -13.64 -9.83 -13.21
C ASP A 51 -12.13 -9.57 -13.29
N ALA A 52 -11.46 -9.42 -12.14
CA ALA A 52 -10.04 -9.09 -12.07
C ALA A 52 -9.40 -9.60 -10.77
N TYR A 53 -8.10 -9.90 -10.84
CA TYR A 53 -7.25 -10.13 -9.68
C TYR A 53 -6.31 -8.94 -9.48
N PHE A 54 -6.34 -8.33 -8.31
CA PHE A 54 -5.55 -7.14 -7.99
C PHE A 54 -4.36 -7.51 -7.10
N LEU A 55 -3.16 -7.34 -7.64
CA LEU A 55 -1.89 -7.55 -6.93
C LEU A 55 -1.33 -6.20 -6.50
N ALA A 56 -1.32 -5.93 -5.20
CA ALA A 56 -0.70 -4.73 -4.65
C ALA A 56 0.82 -4.92 -4.51
N ASP A 57 1.57 -3.86 -4.79
CA ASP A 57 3.02 -3.80 -4.60
C ASP A 57 3.43 -2.41 -4.06
N GLY A 58 4.59 -2.34 -3.41
CA GLY A 58 5.16 -1.13 -2.85
C GLY A 58 6.69 -1.20 -2.79
N LEU A 59 7.35 -0.28 -3.50
CA LEU A 59 8.82 -0.19 -3.55
C LEU A 59 9.42 0.76 -2.51
N ALA A 60 8.59 1.34 -1.63
CA ALA A 60 9.00 2.33 -0.64
C ALA A 60 8.69 1.86 0.79
N VAL A 61 9.63 2.14 1.70
CA VAL A 61 9.45 1.87 3.13
C VAL A 61 8.83 3.09 3.80
N ASN A 62 7.70 2.89 4.48
CA ASN A 62 7.10 3.94 5.30
C ASN A 62 7.81 4.03 6.67
N TRP A 63 8.71 5.01 6.82
CA TRP A 63 9.45 5.24 8.06
C TRP A 63 8.62 5.83 9.21
N SER A 64 7.38 6.29 8.93
CA SER A 64 6.54 6.99 9.92
C SER A 64 6.15 6.12 11.11
N HIS A 65 6.11 4.79 10.96
CA HIS A 65 5.65 3.86 11.99
C HIS A 65 6.79 3.21 12.78
N GLY A 66 8.06 3.42 12.36
CA GLY A 66 9.25 2.78 12.92
C GLY A 66 10.26 3.75 13.54
N ALA A 67 9.97 5.05 13.55
CA ALA A 67 10.82 6.02 14.25
C ALA A 67 10.66 5.87 15.77
N SER A 68 11.29 4.83 16.33
CA SER A 68 11.65 4.84 17.73
C SER A 68 12.42 6.14 17.97
N LYS A 69 11.91 7.01 18.84
CA LYS A 69 12.58 8.24 19.29
C LYS A 69 13.83 7.86 20.07
N HIS A 70 14.82 7.27 19.42
CA HIS A 70 16.14 7.17 19.99
C HIS A 70 16.72 8.57 19.93
N ASN A 71 17.11 9.10 21.09
CA ASN A 71 17.53 10.47 21.28
C ASN A 71 18.80 10.75 20.45
N LYS A 72 18.61 11.26 19.24
CA LYS A 72 19.69 11.60 18.32
C LYS A 72 20.28 12.93 18.74
N ASN A 73 21.11 12.92 19.78
CA ASN A 73 22.20 13.89 19.90
C ASN A 73 23.27 13.59 18.83
N VAL A 74 22.88 13.53 17.56
CA VAL A 74 23.81 13.78 16.47
C VAL A 74 23.70 15.26 16.21
N ALA A 75 24.61 15.99 16.86
CA ALA A 75 24.85 17.39 16.57
C ALA A 75 24.95 17.56 15.06
N LEU A 76 23.99 18.28 14.48
CA LEU A 76 24.10 18.92 13.19
C LEU A 76 25.27 19.89 13.26
N LEU A 77 26.49 19.40 12.99
CA LEU A 77 27.62 20.24 12.64
C LEU A 77 27.52 20.59 11.15
N HIS A 78 26.64 21.53 10.87
CA HIS A 78 26.89 22.71 10.04
C HIS A 78 25.56 23.43 9.89
N LYS A 79 25.32 24.32 10.84
CA LYS A 79 24.36 25.40 10.67
C LYS A 79 25.12 26.51 9.95
N ASP A 80 25.15 26.48 8.62
CA ASP A 80 25.60 27.62 7.85
C ASP A 80 24.69 27.88 6.65
N LEU A 81 23.86 28.90 6.88
CA LEU A 81 23.42 29.96 5.97
C LEU A 81 22.79 29.64 4.60
N LYS A 82 21.66 30.34 4.39
CA LYS A 82 20.94 30.66 3.13
C LYS A 82 19.91 29.59 2.72
N ASP A 83 18.61 29.85 2.59
CA ASP A 83 17.93 31.09 2.25
C ASP A 83 16.55 31.22 2.93
N SER A 84 16.31 32.42 3.44
CA SER A 84 15.05 32.90 3.95
C SER A 84 14.17 33.36 2.79
N THR A 85 13.47 32.47 2.07
CA THR A 85 12.43 32.88 1.10
C THR A 85 11.54 31.70 0.72
N CYS A 86 10.52 31.38 1.53
CA CYS A 86 9.25 30.76 1.12
C CYS A 86 8.47 30.25 2.34
N LEU A 87 8.21 31.11 3.32
CA LEU A 87 7.18 30.87 4.34
C LEU A 87 6.19 32.03 4.31
N SER A 88 5.62 32.24 3.13
CA SER A 88 4.38 32.96 2.92
C SER A 88 3.71 32.30 1.72
N GLU A 89 2.39 32.12 1.79
CA GLU A 89 1.55 31.65 0.70
C GLU A 89 1.60 30.14 0.43
N GLN A 90 0.77 29.40 1.15
CA GLN A 90 -0.33 28.63 0.52
C GLN A 90 -1.16 27.96 1.61
N ASN A 91 -1.95 28.76 2.31
CA ASN A 91 -3.12 28.29 3.03
C ASN A 91 -4.31 29.12 2.52
N SER A 92 -4.75 28.85 1.29
CA SER A 92 -6.04 29.27 0.73
C SER A 92 -6.23 28.63 -0.65
N SER A 93 -7.48 28.45 -1.06
CA SER A 93 -8.01 27.74 -2.25
C SER A 93 -8.00 26.21 -2.14
N ASP A 94 -9.12 25.59 -1.75
CA ASP A 94 -10.32 25.32 -2.56
C ASP A 94 -10.06 24.29 -3.67
N ASN A 95 -10.86 23.22 -3.62
CA ASN A 95 -11.26 22.33 -4.72
C ASN A 95 -10.49 22.50 -6.04
N LEU A 96 -9.56 21.58 -6.33
CA LEU A 96 -9.29 21.18 -7.70
C LEU A 96 -8.96 19.69 -7.73
N GLY A 97 -9.73 18.94 -8.51
CA GLY A 97 -9.66 17.49 -8.59
C GLY A 97 -8.35 16.98 -9.18
N MET A 98 -7.91 15.82 -8.70
CA MET A 98 -7.04 14.95 -9.45
C MET A 98 -7.77 13.65 -9.78
N ARG A 99 -8.19 13.57 -11.03
CA ARG A 99 -8.41 12.31 -11.75
C ARG A 99 -7.04 11.66 -11.94
N THR A 100 -6.84 10.48 -11.39
CA THR A 100 -5.90 9.51 -11.97
C THR A 100 -6.65 8.76 -13.06
N THR A 101 -6.01 8.69 -14.23
CA THR A 101 -6.47 8.08 -15.50
C THR A 101 -7.11 6.71 -15.33
#